data_AF-A0A7V5FGR9-F1
#
_entry.id   AF-A0A7V5FGR9-F1
#
_cell.length_a   1.000
_cell.length_b   1.000
_cell.length_c   1.000
_cell.angle_alpha   90.00
_cell.angle_beta   90.00
_cell.angle_gamma   90.00
#
_symmetry.space_group_name_H-M   'P 1'
#
loop_
_entity.id
_entity.type
_entity.pdbx_description
1 polymer ?
#
loop_
_entity_poly.entity_id
_entity_poly.type
_entity_poly.pdbx_seq_one_letter_code
_entity_poly.pdbx_strand_id
1 'polypeptide(L)'
;MPLTSSAYSLNAQSVADNAVTTAKIADAAVTSMKIQDGTIQASDLSFPVGDITGVSAAGGLTGGGTSGDVTLSVAAGGVTNTIISGSGASSGQVLKFNGSAVVWDNDQQGGLTLPYSGSASDPNRALGIVNTGTGIAIYGEGSGVAIRGTNNNQNYGDIGAQRAGVYGSGDPSGVRGESSSGNGVYGLSSTGGGVRGESSGSDKSGVYGVNGASHGYGVFGRNTSAGNIGYLGGKYGVYRAEPTGHSAPRSAA
;
A
#
# COMPACT_ATOMS: atom_id res chain seq x y z
N MET A 1 5.99 -103.08 -22.72
CA MET A 1 4.94 -103.17 -21.67
C MET A 1 4.39 -101.78 -21.44
N PRO A 2 3.08 -101.55 -21.60
CA PRO A 2 2.47 -100.28 -21.20
C PRO A 2 2.50 -100.18 -19.68
N LEU A 3 2.86 -99.02 -19.15
CA LEU A 3 2.79 -98.75 -17.71
C LEU A 3 1.33 -98.77 -17.29
N THR A 4 0.94 -99.79 -16.52
CA THR A 4 -0.40 -99.92 -15.94
C THR A 4 -0.59 -98.87 -14.85
N SER A 5 -1.72 -98.19 -14.91
CA SER A 5 -2.13 -97.05 -14.10
C SER A 5 -2.28 -97.34 -12.60
N SER A 6 -1.19 -97.55 -11.86
CA SER A 6 -1.22 -97.11 -10.45
C SER A 6 -1.27 -95.59 -10.50
N ALA A 7 -2.36 -94.98 -10.05
CA ALA A 7 -2.42 -93.53 -9.93
C ALA A 7 -1.19 -93.09 -9.12
N TYR A 8 -0.26 -92.38 -9.76
CA TYR A 8 0.70 -91.59 -9.01
C TYR A 8 -0.17 -90.60 -8.25
N SER A 9 -0.36 -90.84 -6.95
CA SER A 9 -1.04 -89.89 -6.09
C SER A 9 -0.19 -88.62 -6.14
N LEU A 10 -0.66 -87.63 -6.90
CA LEU A 10 -0.05 -86.31 -6.93
C LEU A 10 -0.40 -85.62 -5.61
N ASN A 11 0.41 -85.89 -4.60
CA ASN A 11 0.37 -85.26 -3.30
C ASN A 11 1.66 -84.47 -3.07
N ALA A 12 1.72 -83.70 -1.97
CA ALA A 12 2.88 -82.86 -1.65
C ALA A 12 4.22 -83.64 -1.58
N GLN A 13 4.20 -84.96 -1.35
CA GLN A 13 5.40 -85.80 -1.27
C GLN A 13 5.84 -86.34 -2.64
N SER A 14 4.93 -86.38 -3.62
CA SER A 14 5.20 -86.83 -5.00
C SER A 14 5.78 -85.73 -5.89
N VAL A 15 5.71 -84.47 -5.45
CA VAL A 15 6.33 -83.32 -6.11
C VAL A 15 7.58 -82.97 -5.29
N ALA A 16 8.77 -83.19 -5.85
CA ALA A 16 10.00 -82.84 -5.16
C ALA A 16 10.09 -81.32 -4.91
N ASP A 17 10.80 -80.92 -3.87
CA ASP A 17 11.05 -79.50 -3.57
C ASP A 17 11.67 -78.80 -4.79
N ASN A 18 11.20 -77.59 -5.08
CA ASN A 18 11.59 -76.80 -6.26
C ASN A 18 11.30 -77.47 -7.62
N ALA A 19 10.55 -78.57 -7.67
CA ALA A 19 10.24 -79.25 -8.93
C ALA A 19 9.38 -78.39 -9.87
N VAL A 20 8.58 -77.45 -9.35
CA VAL A 20 7.83 -76.49 -10.15
C VAL A 20 8.71 -75.25 -10.40
N THR A 21 9.44 -75.27 -11.51
CA THR A 21 10.31 -74.16 -11.92
C THR A 21 9.54 -73.16 -12.79
N THR A 22 10.13 -71.98 -13.00
CA THR A 22 9.57 -70.96 -13.91
C THR A 22 9.29 -71.51 -15.31
N ALA A 23 10.16 -72.35 -15.88
CA ALA A 23 9.94 -72.97 -17.19
C ALA A 23 8.73 -73.92 -17.27
N LYS A 24 8.26 -74.45 -16.13
CA LYS A 24 7.07 -75.31 -16.04
C LYS A 24 5.79 -74.51 -15.85
N ILE A 25 5.89 -73.24 -15.48
CA ILE A 25 4.78 -72.29 -15.42
C ILE A 25 4.90 -71.40 -16.66
N ALA A 26 4.17 -71.75 -17.71
CA ALA A 26 4.13 -70.90 -18.91
C ALA A 26 3.69 -69.46 -18.56
N ASP A 27 4.11 -68.48 -19.35
CA ASP A 27 3.70 -67.09 -19.16
C ASP A 27 2.17 -66.98 -19.15
N ALA A 28 1.64 -66.18 -18.21
CA ALA A 28 0.22 -66.03 -17.94
C ALA A 28 -0.53 -67.33 -17.55
N ALA A 29 0.16 -68.43 -17.20
CA ALA A 29 -0.49 -69.67 -16.76
C ALA A 29 -1.26 -69.51 -15.44
N VAL A 30 -0.84 -68.60 -14.56
CA VAL A 30 -1.57 -68.24 -13.33
C VAL A 30 -2.32 -66.94 -13.59
N THR A 31 -3.63 -67.04 -13.81
CA THR A 31 -4.52 -65.89 -14.06
C THR A 31 -5.31 -65.54 -12.80
N SER A 32 -5.92 -64.36 -12.76
CA SER A 32 -6.77 -63.94 -11.64
C SER A 32 -7.89 -64.94 -11.33
N MET A 33 -8.46 -65.62 -12.33
CA MET A 33 -9.49 -66.66 -12.10
C MET A 33 -8.96 -67.90 -11.34
N LYS A 34 -7.65 -68.15 -11.38
CA LYS A 34 -7.01 -69.26 -10.65
C LYS A 34 -6.57 -68.87 -9.24
N ILE A 35 -6.54 -67.57 -8.95
CA ILE A 35 -6.19 -67.03 -7.63
C ILE A 35 -7.50 -66.69 -6.92
N GLN A 36 -7.78 -67.41 -5.84
CA GLN A 36 -8.97 -67.11 -5.04
C GLN A 36 -8.78 -65.76 -4.33
N ASP A 37 -9.77 -64.88 -4.45
CA ASP A 37 -9.73 -63.55 -3.83
C ASP A 37 -9.44 -63.63 -2.32
N GLY A 38 -8.54 -62.78 -1.85
CA GLY A 38 -8.14 -62.68 -0.44
C GLY A 38 -7.19 -63.79 0.05
N THR A 39 -6.73 -64.70 -0.81
CA THR A 39 -5.81 -65.79 -0.39
C THR A 39 -4.34 -65.43 -0.42
N ILE A 40 -3.95 -64.42 -1.21
CA ILE A 40 -2.58 -63.89 -1.23
C ILE A 40 -2.42 -62.92 -0.06
N GLN A 41 -1.58 -63.28 0.89
CA GLN A 41 -1.28 -62.49 2.07
C GLN A 41 -0.12 -61.53 1.81
N ALA A 42 0.01 -60.51 2.66
CA ALA A 42 1.15 -59.59 2.58
C ALA A 42 2.50 -60.31 2.71
N SER A 43 2.56 -61.47 3.38
CA SER A 43 3.77 -62.31 3.45
C SER A 43 4.15 -62.97 2.13
N ASP A 44 3.19 -63.17 1.22
CA ASP A 44 3.41 -63.80 -0.09
C ASP A 44 3.96 -62.80 -1.11
N LEU A 45 3.81 -61.50 -0.84
CA LEU A 45 4.30 -60.39 -1.63
C LEU A 45 5.53 -59.84 -0.90
N SER A 46 6.72 -59.96 -1.48
CA SER A 46 7.99 -59.55 -0.86
C SER A 46 8.13 -58.03 -0.59
N PHE A 47 7.01 -57.30 -0.53
CA PHE A 47 6.87 -55.89 -0.24
C PHE A 47 5.58 -55.65 0.56
N PRO A 48 5.51 -54.62 1.40
CA PRO A 48 4.27 -54.25 2.07
C PRO A 48 3.19 -53.91 1.05
N VAL A 49 2.04 -54.58 1.12
CA VAL A 49 0.84 -54.11 0.43
C VAL A 49 0.49 -52.75 1.04
N GLY A 50 0.43 -51.70 0.22
CA GLY A 50 0.04 -50.38 0.71
C GLY A 50 -1.41 -50.38 1.20
N ASP A 51 -1.70 -49.61 2.24
CA ASP A 51 -3.04 -49.57 2.86
C ASP A 51 -4.04 -48.69 2.08
N ILE A 52 -3.56 -47.87 1.15
CA ILE A 52 -4.40 -46.94 0.39
C ILE A 52 -5.08 -47.70 -0.75
N THR A 53 -6.37 -47.95 -0.59
CA THR A 53 -7.24 -48.51 -1.64
C THR A 53 -7.86 -47.43 -2.55
N GLY A 54 -7.68 -46.16 -2.17
CA GLY A 54 -7.98 -45.00 -3.00
C GLY A 54 -7.97 -43.69 -2.21
N VAL A 55 -7.85 -42.57 -2.91
CA VAL A 55 -8.01 -41.23 -2.34
C VAL A 55 -9.03 -40.46 -3.17
N SER A 56 -10.08 -39.98 -2.52
CA SER A 56 -11.07 -39.09 -3.13
C SER A 56 -10.83 -37.67 -2.64
N ALA A 57 -10.38 -36.79 -3.55
CA ALA A 57 -10.24 -35.38 -3.23
C ALA A 57 -11.62 -34.72 -3.10
N ALA A 58 -11.79 -33.89 -2.08
CA ALA A 58 -12.99 -33.10 -1.86
C ALA A 58 -12.61 -31.67 -1.45
N GLY A 59 -13.59 -30.76 -1.47
CA GLY A 59 -13.55 -29.42 -0.88
C GLY A 59 -12.18 -28.74 -0.85
N GLY A 60 -11.83 -28.02 -1.92
CA GLY A 60 -10.58 -27.25 -1.98
C GLY A 60 -9.35 -28.02 -2.47
N LEU A 61 -9.46 -29.34 -2.65
CA LEU A 61 -8.42 -30.19 -3.22
C LEU A 61 -8.85 -30.76 -4.59
N THR A 62 -7.88 -31.07 -5.44
CA THR A 62 -8.04 -31.78 -6.70
C THR A 62 -7.02 -32.92 -6.81
N GLY A 63 -7.25 -33.86 -7.73
CA GLY A 63 -6.50 -35.11 -7.85
C GLY A 63 -7.24 -36.29 -7.20
N GLY A 64 -6.49 -37.21 -6.60
CA GLY A 64 -6.98 -38.50 -6.13
C GLY A 64 -6.82 -39.61 -7.16
N GLY A 65 -7.30 -40.81 -6.81
CA GLY A 65 -7.20 -42.01 -7.62
C GLY A 65 -7.42 -43.28 -6.79
N THR A 66 -7.87 -44.36 -7.42
CA THR A 66 -8.10 -45.66 -6.78
C THR A 66 -7.04 -46.71 -7.15
N SER A 67 -6.08 -46.35 -8.00
CA SER A 67 -4.95 -47.20 -8.41
C SER A 67 -3.86 -46.35 -9.06
N GLY A 68 -2.63 -46.88 -9.11
CA GLY A 68 -1.44 -46.20 -9.65
C GLY A 68 -0.90 -45.12 -8.72
N ASP A 69 -0.09 -44.22 -9.28
CA ASP A 69 0.42 -43.06 -8.55
C ASP A 69 -0.71 -42.06 -8.28
N VAL A 70 -0.99 -41.79 -7.00
CA VAL A 70 -2.04 -40.89 -6.57
C VAL A 70 -1.45 -39.50 -6.26
N THR A 71 -1.96 -38.45 -6.91
CA THR A 71 -1.54 -37.06 -6.65
C THR A 71 -2.65 -36.26 -6.02
N LEU A 72 -2.35 -35.38 -5.05
CA LEU A 72 -3.27 -34.37 -4.52
C LEU A 72 -2.67 -32.98 -4.64
N SER A 73 -3.50 -32.00 -4.98
CA SER A 73 -3.12 -30.59 -5.02
C SER A 73 -4.27 -29.69 -4.57
N VAL A 74 -3.98 -28.42 -4.29
CA VAL A 74 -5.01 -27.42 -4.01
C VAL A 74 -5.72 -27.08 -5.32
N ALA A 75 -7.06 -27.19 -5.32
CA ALA A 75 -7.86 -26.82 -6.47
C ALA A 75 -7.80 -25.31 -6.75
N ALA A 76 -8.06 -24.88 -7.98
CA ALA A 76 -8.23 -23.46 -8.28
C ALA A 76 -9.40 -22.89 -7.45
N GLY A 77 -9.15 -21.80 -6.71
CA GLY A 77 -10.12 -21.26 -5.74
C GLY A 77 -10.36 -22.17 -4.54
N GLY A 78 -9.52 -23.18 -4.34
CA GLY A 78 -9.70 -24.20 -3.32
C GLY A 78 -9.48 -23.70 -1.90
N VAL A 79 -8.81 -22.56 -1.72
CA VAL A 79 -8.68 -21.90 -0.41
C VAL A 79 -9.76 -20.83 -0.30
N THR A 80 -10.91 -21.21 0.27
CA THR A 80 -12.06 -20.31 0.52
C THR A 80 -12.04 -19.78 1.96
N ASN A 81 -12.93 -18.84 2.30
CA ASN A 81 -13.09 -18.34 3.68
C ASN A 81 -13.38 -19.44 4.71
N THR A 82 -13.94 -20.58 4.30
CA THR A 82 -14.17 -21.73 5.19
C THR A 82 -12.86 -22.48 5.49
N ILE A 83 -11.89 -22.41 4.57
CA ILE A 83 -10.61 -23.12 4.66
C ILE A 83 -9.53 -22.23 5.31
N ILE A 84 -9.65 -20.92 5.15
CA ILE A 84 -8.89 -19.96 5.95
C ILE A 84 -9.58 -19.79 7.31
N SER A 85 -9.03 -20.37 8.37
CA SER A 85 -9.58 -20.21 9.72
C SER A 85 -9.69 -18.73 10.10
N GLY A 86 -10.90 -18.24 10.32
CA GLY A 86 -11.15 -16.91 10.91
C GLY A 86 -10.88 -16.88 12.43
N SER A 87 -10.51 -17.99 13.04
CA SER A 87 -10.18 -18.04 14.47
C SER A 87 -8.95 -17.17 14.74
N GLY A 88 -9.09 -16.20 15.65
CA GLY A 88 -8.07 -15.19 15.94
C GLY A 88 -8.13 -13.94 15.05
N ALA A 89 -8.99 -13.90 14.03
CA ALA A 89 -9.19 -12.71 13.20
C ALA A 89 -10.14 -11.71 13.88
N SER A 90 -9.80 -10.43 13.83
CA SER A 90 -10.67 -9.30 14.13
C SER A 90 -11.13 -8.61 12.84
N SER A 91 -12.25 -7.88 12.90
CA SER A 91 -12.73 -7.10 11.75
C SER A 91 -11.66 -6.12 11.24
N GLY A 92 -11.41 -6.13 9.93
CA GLY A 92 -10.40 -5.27 9.29
C GLY A 92 -8.97 -5.83 9.26
N GLN A 93 -8.76 -7.05 9.74
CA GLN A 93 -7.47 -7.73 9.66
C GLN A 93 -7.28 -8.46 8.33
N VAL A 94 -6.03 -8.64 7.94
CA VAL A 94 -5.62 -9.39 6.74
C VAL A 94 -4.59 -10.45 7.14
N LEU A 95 -4.46 -11.52 6.35
CA LEU A 95 -3.37 -12.47 6.52
C LEU A 95 -2.05 -11.81 6.10
N LYS A 96 -1.06 -11.83 6.99
CA LYS A 96 0.28 -11.26 6.72
C LYS A 96 1.36 -12.24 7.11
N PHE A 97 2.46 -12.24 6.35
CA PHE A 97 3.71 -12.87 6.80
C PHE A 97 4.50 -11.87 7.64
N ASN A 98 4.63 -12.12 8.93
CA ASN A 98 5.30 -11.22 9.87
C ASN A 98 6.82 -11.46 10.00
N GLY A 99 7.41 -12.21 9.06
CA GLY A 99 8.81 -12.63 9.09
C GLY A 99 9.03 -14.00 9.74
N SER A 100 8.06 -14.56 10.47
CA SER A 100 8.15 -15.90 11.08
C SER A 100 6.96 -16.80 10.76
N ALA A 101 5.76 -16.24 10.62
CA ALA A 101 4.54 -16.99 10.38
C ALA A 101 3.53 -16.16 9.58
N VAL A 102 2.58 -16.86 8.95
CA VAL A 102 1.36 -16.23 8.44
C VAL A 102 0.39 -16.06 9.61
N VAL A 103 0.05 -14.82 9.93
CA VAL A 103 -0.81 -14.46 11.07
C VAL A 103 -1.93 -13.52 10.61
N TRP A 104 -3.06 -13.53 11.32
CA TRP A 104 -4.00 -12.42 11.27
C TRP A 104 -3.38 -11.24 12.01
N ASP A 105 -3.20 -10.13 11.30
CA ASP A 105 -2.77 -8.89 11.93
C ASP A 105 -3.61 -7.76 11.37
N ASN A 106 -3.66 -6.67 12.11
CA ASN A 106 -4.15 -5.43 11.57
C ASN A 106 -3.44 -5.17 10.26
N ASP A 107 -4.14 -4.53 9.35
CA ASP A 107 -3.42 -3.90 8.27
C ASP A 107 -2.56 -2.76 8.86
N GLN A 108 -1.37 -3.09 9.38
CA GLN A 108 -0.37 -2.11 9.80
C GLN A 108 0.30 -1.41 8.59
N GLN A 109 -0.18 -1.71 7.38
CA GLN A 109 -0.06 -0.92 6.14
C GLN A 109 -1.43 -0.37 5.71
N GLY A 110 -2.35 -0.21 6.66
CA GLY A 110 -3.68 0.39 6.54
C GLY A 110 -3.70 1.89 6.79
N GLY A 111 -2.55 2.56 6.61
CA GLY A 111 -2.50 3.94 6.15
C GLY A 111 -2.18 3.92 4.66
N LEU A 112 -2.38 5.03 3.95
CA LEU A 112 -1.87 5.22 2.59
C LEU A 112 -0.41 4.72 2.50
N THR A 113 -0.18 3.51 1.98
CA THR A 113 1.17 2.93 1.91
C THR A 113 1.91 3.60 0.77
N LEU A 114 2.66 4.66 1.09
CA LEU A 114 3.64 5.28 0.21
C LEU A 114 4.96 4.53 0.40
N PRO A 115 5.57 4.03 -0.69
CA PRO A 115 6.09 4.95 -1.69
C PRO A 115 5.40 4.79 -3.05
N TYR A 116 4.36 5.58 -3.32
CA TYR A 116 4.00 5.86 -4.71
C TYR A 116 4.96 6.93 -5.24
N SER A 117 5.99 6.50 -5.96
CA SER A 117 6.83 7.37 -6.80
C SER A 117 6.37 7.34 -8.26
N GLY A 118 5.05 7.29 -8.47
CA GLY A 118 4.45 7.32 -9.80
C GLY A 118 3.87 8.70 -10.15
N SER A 119 3.50 8.85 -11.42
CA SER A 119 2.78 10.01 -11.94
C SER A 119 1.39 9.58 -12.42
N ALA A 120 0.37 10.40 -12.15
CA ALA A 120 -0.96 10.24 -12.73
C ALA A 120 -1.18 11.26 -13.87
N SER A 121 -1.84 10.84 -14.94
CA SER A 121 -2.24 11.69 -16.07
C SER A 121 -3.75 11.53 -16.30
N ASP A 122 -4.53 12.14 -15.42
CA ASP A 122 -6.00 12.10 -15.42
C ASP A 122 -6.54 13.54 -15.34
N PRO A 123 -7.69 13.86 -15.96
CA PRO A 123 -8.34 15.17 -15.78
C PRO A 123 -8.85 15.42 -14.34
N ASN A 124 -8.92 14.39 -13.49
CA ASN A 124 -9.32 14.48 -12.08
C ASN A 124 -8.12 14.48 -11.12
N ARG A 125 -8.41 14.56 -9.81
CA ARG A 125 -7.38 14.60 -8.75
C ARG A 125 -6.65 13.26 -8.64
N ALA A 126 -5.31 13.30 -8.73
CA ALA A 126 -4.45 12.14 -8.43
C ALA A 126 -4.54 11.70 -6.95
N LEU A 127 -4.78 12.65 -6.04
CA LEU A 127 -5.03 12.41 -4.61
C LEU A 127 -6.01 13.45 -4.07
N GLY A 128 -7.09 13.00 -3.42
CA GLY A 128 -8.07 13.86 -2.76
C GLY A 128 -8.22 13.45 -1.29
N ILE A 129 -8.00 14.40 -0.37
CA ILE A 129 -8.20 14.21 1.07
C ILE A 129 -9.26 15.22 1.53
N VAL A 130 -10.33 14.72 2.17
CA VAL A 130 -11.44 15.55 2.68
C VAL A 130 -11.65 15.21 4.16
N ASN A 131 -11.53 16.21 5.03
CA ASN A 131 -11.90 16.10 6.45
C ASN A 131 -13.13 16.98 6.71
N THR A 132 -14.26 16.38 7.09
CA THR A 132 -15.51 17.09 7.39
C THR A 132 -15.66 17.46 8.87
N GLY A 133 -14.73 17.02 9.72
CA GLY A 133 -14.62 17.45 11.11
C GLY A 133 -13.83 18.75 11.27
N THR A 134 -13.61 19.17 12.51
CA THR A 134 -12.83 20.39 12.85
C THR A 134 -11.32 20.18 12.86
N GLY A 135 -10.85 18.95 12.62
CA GLY A 135 -9.44 18.57 12.67
C GLY A 135 -8.65 18.89 11.40
N ILE A 136 -7.34 18.67 11.47
CA ILE A 136 -6.43 18.90 10.34
C ILE A 136 -6.62 17.79 9.30
N ALA A 137 -6.79 18.15 8.03
CA ALA A 137 -6.88 17.18 6.93
C ALA A 137 -5.50 16.63 6.50
N ILE A 138 -4.47 17.47 6.53
CA ILE A 138 -3.09 17.11 6.19
C ILE A 138 -2.14 17.80 7.17
N TYR A 139 -1.35 17.02 7.91
CA TYR A 139 -0.32 17.50 8.84
C TYR A 139 1.05 16.99 8.36
N GLY A 140 2.00 17.91 8.16
CA GLY A 140 3.39 17.57 7.84
C GLY A 140 4.32 18.21 8.85
N GLU A 141 5.17 17.40 9.47
CA GLU A 141 6.21 17.83 10.42
C GLU A 141 7.56 17.25 10.00
N GLY A 142 8.62 18.04 10.11
CA GLY A 142 9.99 17.57 9.84
C GLY A 142 11.04 18.67 9.98
N SER A 143 12.30 18.29 10.11
CA SER A 143 13.45 19.21 10.20
C SER A 143 13.80 19.90 8.87
N GLY A 144 13.04 19.63 7.80
CA GLY A 144 13.20 20.17 6.44
C GLY A 144 11.85 20.56 5.84
N VAL A 145 11.64 20.33 4.54
CA VAL A 145 10.34 20.62 3.90
C VAL A 145 9.35 19.48 4.20
N ALA A 146 8.35 19.75 5.02
CA ALA A 146 7.37 18.74 5.43
C ALA A 146 6.32 18.44 4.33
N ILE A 147 5.94 19.44 3.55
CA ILE A 147 5.03 19.32 2.39
C ILE A 147 5.59 20.20 1.26
N ARG A 148 5.87 19.60 0.10
CA ARG A 148 6.41 20.31 -1.08
C ARG A 148 5.54 20.07 -2.30
N GLY A 149 4.99 21.13 -2.89
CA GLY A 149 4.44 21.11 -4.24
C GLY A 149 5.47 21.62 -5.26
N THR A 150 5.64 20.94 -6.39
CA THR A 150 6.48 21.39 -7.52
C THR A 150 5.76 21.21 -8.84
N ASN A 151 5.92 22.13 -9.78
CA ASN A 151 5.44 22.01 -11.16
C ASN A 151 6.55 22.45 -12.13
N ASN A 152 6.79 21.63 -13.17
CA ASN A 152 7.88 21.79 -14.14
C ASN A 152 7.42 22.23 -15.53
N ASN A 153 6.14 22.56 -15.71
CA ASN A 153 5.61 23.14 -16.95
C ASN A 153 5.45 24.65 -16.77
N GLN A 154 5.52 25.43 -17.87
CA GLN A 154 5.11 26.85 -17.86
C GLN A 154 3.60 27.05 -17.59
N ASN A 155 2.92 26.01 -17.10
CA ASN A 155 1.52 25.95 -16.72
C ASN A 155 1.41 25.42 -15.28
N TYR A 156 1.02 26.35 -14.39
CA TYR A 156 0.56 26.28 -13.00
C TYR A 156 0.55 24.91 -12.27
N GLY A 157 1.33 24.84 -11.19
CA GLY A 157 1.27 23.77 -10.18
C GLY A 157 0.33 24.13 -9.06
N ASP A 158 -0.80 23.45 -9.01
CA ASP A 158 -1.75 23.54 -7.90
C ASP A 158 -1.19 22.83 -6.64
N ILE A 159 -0.92 23.59 -5.58
CA ILE A 159 -1.74 23.42 -4.36
C ILE A 159 -2.82 24.50 -4.46
N GLY A 160 -3.81 24.29 -5.33
CA GLY A 160 -4.92 25.22 -5.55
C GLY A 160 -4.80 26.11 -6.79
N ALA A 161 -5.93 26.19 -7.49
CA ALA A 161 -6.14 26.60 -8.88
C ALA A 161 -5.35 27.81 -9.44
N GLN A 162 -4.95 27.65 -10.70
CA GLN A 162 -4.78 28.59 -11.84
C GLN A 162 -4.01 29.92 -11.67
N ARG A 163 -3.74 30.42 -10.45
CA ARG A 163 -3.04 31.71 -10.25
C ARG A 163 -2.02 31.73 -9.10
N ALA A 164 -1.94 30.70 -8.25
CA ALA A 164 -1.03 30.67 -7.10
C ALA A 164 -0.51 29.24 -6.81
N GLY A 165 0.73 29.11 -6.28
CA GLY A 165 1.29 27.80 -5.87
C GLY A 165 0.69 27.24 -4.57
N VAL A 166 0.02 28.10 -3.77
CA VAL A 166 -0.82 27.75 -2.61
C VAL A 166 -2.04 28.67 -2.65
N TYR A 167 -3.24 28.14 -2.87
CA TYR A 167 -4.51 28.86 -2.68
C TYR A 167 -5.11 28.47 -1.32
N GLY A 168 -4.93 29.34 -0.33
CA GLY A 168 -5.60 29.18 0.96
C GLY A 168 -6.85 30.05 1.03
N SER A 169 -7.98 29.44 1.39
CA SER A 169 -9.24 30.13 1.70
C SER A 169 -9.68 29.75 3.11
N GLY A 170 -10.00 30.74 3.93
CA GLY A 170 -10.42 30.51 5.31
C GLY A 170 -10.88 31.80 5.97
N ASP A 171 -11.80 31.65 6.90
CA ASP A 171 -12.28 32.71 7.79
C ASP A 171 -11.78 32.37 9.20
N PRO A 172 -10.83 33.13 9.78
CA PRO A 172 -10.41 34.48 9.39
C PRO A 172 -9.18 34.57 8.45
N SER A 173 -8.51 33.46 8.11
CA SER A 173 -7.28 33.49 7.30
C SER A 173 -7.17 32.33 6.33
N GLY A 174 -6.80 32.63 5.08
CA GLY A 174 -6.59 31.63 4.04
C GLY A 174 -5.22 30.95 4.09
N VAL A 175 -4.13 31.74 4.18
CA VAL A 175 -2.75 31.25 4.34
C VAL A 175 -2.10 32.03 5.48
N ARG A 176 -1.48 31.33 6.45
CA ARG A 176 -0.74 31.94 7.56
C ARG A 176 0.68 31.38 7.60
N GLY A 177 1.68 32.27 7.54
CA GLY A 177 3.08 31.93 7.71
C GLY A 177 3.63 32.51 9.02
N GLU A 178 4.18 31.66 9.88
CA GLU A 178 4.73 32.04 11.18
C GLU A 178 6.19 31.60 11.29
N SER A 179 7.01 32.46 11.89
CA SER A 179 8.40 32.12 12.20
C SER A 179 8.81 32.82 13.49
N SER A 180 9.54 32.11 14.35
CA SER A 180 10.09 32.64 15.60
C SER A 180 11.47 33.30 15.43
N SER A 181 12.14 33.05 14.31
CA SER A 181 13.54 33.49 14.08
C SER A 181 13.81 34.00 12.67
N GLY A 182 12.91 33.77 11.72
CA GLY A 182 13.06 34.16 10.32
C GLY A 182 11.81 34.85 9.76
N ASN A 183 11.70 34.88 8.44
CA ASN A 183 10.52 35.42 7.77
C ASN A 183 9.36 34.42 7.88
N GLY A 184 8.20 34.85 8.37
CA GLY A 184 6.98 34.04 8.33
C GLY A 184 6.52 33.73 6.90
N VAL A 185 6.68 34.70 5.98
CA VAL A 185 6.44 34.55 4.54
C VAL A 185 7.58 35.26 3.79
N TYR A 186 8.20 34.58 2.81
CA TYR A 186 9.27 35.14 1.99
C TYR A 186 8.94 34.96 0.50
N GLY A 187 8.69 36.07 -0.21
CA GLY A 187 8.37 36.07 -1.64
C GLY A 187 9.53 36.56 -2.48
N LEU A 188 10.02 35.73 -3.42
CA LEU A 188 11.08 36.04 -4.36
C LEU A 188 10.54 35.91 -5.80
N SER A 189 10.86 36.87 -6.66
CA SER A 189 10.53 36.81 -8.09
C SER A 189 11.60 37.50 -8.92
N SER A 190 11.96 36.90 -10.06
CA SER A 190 12.92 37.47 -11.02
C SER A 190 12.26 38.28 -12.14
N THR A 191 10.94 38.15 -12.30
CA THR A 191 10.17 38.76 -13.39
C THR A 191 8.96 39.57 -12.93
N GLY A 192 8.58 39.49 -11.65
CA GLY A 192 7.42 40.19 -11.08
C GLY A 192 7.62 40.61 -9.62
N GLY A 193 6.53 41.00 -8.95
CA GLY A 193 6.57 41.31 -7.52
C GLY A 193 6.73 40.04 -6.66
N GLY A 194 7.58 40.09 -5.64
CA GLY A 194 7.79 38.97 -4.72
C GLY A 194 6.54 38.67 -3.86
N VAL A 195 5.86 39.72 -3.37
CA VAL A 195 4.59 39.64 -2.65
C VAL A 195 3.68 40.76 -3.16
N ARG A 196 2.43 40.44 -3.51
CA ARG A 196 1.40 41.40 -3.89
C ARG A 196 0.18 41.22 -2.98
N GLY A 197 -0.24 42.29 -2.31
CA GLY A 197 -1.49 42.32 -1.56
C GLY A 197 -2.51 43.22 -2.23
N GLU A 198 -3.76 42.78 -2.28
CA GLU A 198 -4.88 43.49 -2.90
C GLU A 198 -6.11 43.36 -1.98
N SER A 199 -6.84 44.46 -1.78
CA SER A 199 -8.07 44.47 -1.00
C SER A 199 -9.09 45.38 -1.68
N SER A 200 -10.33 44.90 -1.78
CA SER A 200 -11.48 45.66 -2.27
C SER A 200 -12.37 46.20 -1.13
N GLY A 201 -11.99 45.97 0.13
CA GLY A 201 -12.74 46.45 1.28
C GLY A 201 -12.52 47.95 1.52
N SER A 202 -13.58 48.67 1.88
CA SER A 202 -13.46 50.06 2.35
C SER A 202 -12.57 50.14 3.58
N ASP A 203 -11.64 51.09 3.59
CA ASP A 203 -10.68 51.33 4.68
C ASP A 203 -9.78 50.12 5.01
N LYS A 204 -9.55 49.24 4.03
CA LYS A 204 -8.64 48.08 4.16
C LYS A 204 -7.37 48.28 3.36
N SER A 205 -6.28 47.75 3.89
CA SER A 205 -4.97 47.74 3.22
C SER A 205 -4.84 46.46 2.38
N GLY A 206 -4.26 46.57 1.18
CA GLY A 206 -3.85 45.39 0.41
C GLY A 206 -2.70 44.64 1.09
N VAL A 207 -1.73 45.37 1.64
CA VAL A 207 -0.65 44.86 2.51
C VAL A 207 -0.67 45.66 3.81
N TYR A 208 -0.85 44.99 4.95
CA TYR A 208 -0.85 45.60 6.26
C TYR A 208 0.35 45.10 7.06
N GLY A 209 1.23 46.01 7.47
CA GLY A 209 2.40 45.69 8.28
C GLY A 209 2.39 46.46 9.59
N VAL A 210 2.57 45.75 10.70
CA VAL A 210 2.61 46.31 12.06
C VAL A 210 3.91 45.87 12.71
N ASN A 211 4.55 46.80 13.43
CA ASN A 211 5.66 46.48 14.31
C ASN A 211 5.42 47.12 15.68
N GLY A 212 5.33 46.29 16.71
CA GLY A 212 5.13 46.72 18.10
C GLY A 212 6.43 46.94 18.89
N ALA A 213 7.59 46.68 18.28
CA ALA A 213 8.88 46.85 18.93
C ALA A 213 9.42 48.27 18.69
N SER A 214 10.12 48.81 19.69
CA SER A 214 10.86 50.07 19.52
C SER A 214 11.89 49.91 18.39
N HIS A 215 11.93 50.85 17.45
CA HIS A 215 12.85 50.87 16.29
C HIS A 215 12.56 49.86 15.16
N GLY A 216 11.37 49.25 15.14
CA GLY A 216 10.95 48.41 14.02
C GLY A 216 10.17 49.17 12.94
N TYR A 217 10.08 48.57 11.74
CA TYR A 217 9.28 49.07 10.64
C TYR A 217 8.03 48.20 10.44
N GLY A 218 6.86 48.80 10.28
CA GLY A 218 5.65 48.06 9.88
C GLY A 218 5.76 47.56 8.44
N VAL A 219 6.13 48.46 7.51
CA VAL A 219 6.44 48.14 6.10
C VAL A 219 7.71 48.91 5.72
N PHE A 220 8.68 48.24 5.09
CA PHE A 220 9.94 48.83 4.66
C PHE A 220 10.26 48.44 3.21
N GLY A 221 10.54 49.44 2.37
CA GLY A 221 10.98 49.24 0.99
C GLY A 221 12.38 49.79 0.79
N ARG A 222 13.27 49.03 0.16
CA ARG A 222 14.64 49.43 -0.20
C ARG A 222 14.93 49.06 -1.65
N ASN A 223 15.45 50.01 -2.41
CA ASN A 223 15.96 49.79 -3.76
C ASN A 223 17.48 49.96 -3.76
N THR A 224 18.22 48.96 -4.27
CA THR A 224 19.70 48.97 -4.29
C THR A 224 20.30 49.21 -5.68
N SER A 225 19.47 49.28 -6.73
CA SER A 225 19.88 49.50 -8.12
C SER A 225 19.47 50.90 -8.61
N ALA A 226 20.21 51.45 -9.57
CA ALA A 226 19.95 52.77 -10.16
C ALA A 226 18.68 52.76 -11.05
N GLY A 227 17.91 53.85 -11.02
CA GLY A 227 16.71 54.02 -11.87
C GLY A 227 15.37 53.59 -11.27
N ASN A 228 15.35 53.14 -10.01
CA ASN A 228 14.12 52.67 -9.34
C ASN A 228 13.43 53.79 -8.55
N ILE A 229 12.10 53.87 -8.64
CA ILE A 229 11.26 54.84 -7.90
C ILE A 229 10.47 54.11 -6.82
N GLY A 230 10.54 54.58 -5.57
CA GLY A 230 9.61 54.17 -4.52
C GLY A 230 8.46 55.18 -4.45
N TYR A 231 7.23 54.73 -4.64
CA TYR A 231 6.03 55.56 -4.50
C TYR A 231 5.34 55.24 -3.16
N LEU A 232 5.39 56.18 -2.21
CA LEU A 232 4.71 56.06 -0.92
C LEU A 232 3.57 57.06 -0.86
N GLY A 233 2.34 56.55 -0.80
CA GLY A 233 1.12 57.36 -0.70
C GLY A 233 0.59 57.79 -2.07
N GLY A 234 -0.69 57.48 -2.31
CA GLY A 234 -1.44 57.90 -3.50
C GLY A 234 -1.96 59.34 -3.41
N LYS A 235 -3.14 59.59 -4.00
CA LYS A 235 -3.89 60.86 -3.91
C LYS A 235 -4.08 61.37 -2.45
N TYR A 236 -4.04 60.47 -1.48
CA TYR A 236 -4.26 60.77 -0.05
C TYR A 236 -2.97 60.75 0.80
N GLY A 237 -1.78 60.63 0.19
CA GLY A 237 -0.50 60.65 0.91
C GLY A 237 -0.26 59.45 1.84
N VAL A 238 0.74 59.55 2.71
CA VAL A 238 1.03 58.55 3.76
C VAL A 238 0.27 58.96 5.03
N TYR A 239 -0.67 58.12 5.48
CA TYR A 239 -1.32 58.34 6.76
C TYR A 239 -0.36 58.00 7.90
N ARG A 240 -0.11 58.97 8.78
CA ARG A 240 0.57 58.73 10.05
C ARG A 240 -0.49 58.57 11.14
N ALA A 241 -0.63 57.35 11.65
CA ALA A 241 -1.28 57.14 12.94
C ALA A 241 -0.27 57.57 14.02
N GLU A 242 -0.42 58.76 14.58
CA GLU A 242 0.40 59.15 15.72
C GLU A 242 -0.10 58.41 16.96
N PRO A 243 0.77 57.70 17.69
CA PRO A 243 0.48 57.37 19.07
C PRO A 243 0.28 58.69 19.79
N THR A 244 -0.88 58.86 20.42
CA THR A 244 -1.30 60.05 21.15
C THR A 244 -0.13 60.75 21.87
N GLY A 245 0.28 61.93 21.38
CA GLY A 245 1.22 62.80 22.12
C GLY A 245 2.31 63.48 21.29
N HIS A 246 1.94 64.39 20.38
CA HIS A 246 2.81 65.55 20.15
C HIS A 246 2.02 66.83 19.92
N SER A 247 2.31 67.82 20.76
CA SER A 247 1.78 69.16 20.69
C SER A 247 2.20 69.84 19.38
N ALA A 248 1.29 70.63 18.82
CA ALA A 248 1.38 71.30 17.53
C ALA A 248 2.76 71.93 17.23
N PRO A 249 3.18 71.96 15.95
CA PRO A 249 4.39 72.68 15.56
C PRO A 249 4.24 74.17 15.89
N ARG A 250 5.24 74.73 16.60
CA ARG A 250 5.45 76.17 16.69
C ARG A 250 5.53 76.73 15.26
N SER A 251 4.68 77.72 14.96
CA SER A 251 4.79 78.52 13.75
C SER A 251 6.19 79.14 13.67
N ALA A 252 6.96 78.76 12.65
CA ALA A 252 8.10 79.56 12.21
C ALA A 252 7.57 80.61 11.22
N ALA A 253 8.01 81.85 11.43
CA ALA A 253 7.81 83.00 10.54
C ALA A 253 8.45 82.77 9.16
#